data_AF-A0A146KUN4-F1
#
_entry.id   AF-A0A146KUN4-F1
#
_cell.length_a   1.000
_cell.length_b   1.000
_cell.length_c   1.000
_cell.angle_alpha   90.00
_cell.angle_beta   90.00
_cell.angle_gamma   90.00
#
_symmetry.space_group_name_H-M   'P 1'
#
loop_
_entity.id
_entity.type
_entity.pdbx_description
1 polymer ?
#
loop_
_entity_poly.entity_id
_entity_poly.type
_entity_poly.pdbx_seq_one_letter_code
_entity_poly.pdbx_strand_id
1 'polypeptide(L)'
;QGRRRRRQCEAGTRTMIVGLVTDSFLTCFCRSCKAPYAPVAGFPPAAAQRWPPTKKSTKNKPRTKQPKKVKFVATEIRCKEESKGGLKFDVIIADPATSPPKRPSSPKDKDLTAEEIEEKLKAAEERRLSLEAKKMAQIAAKLSKIEEASKNKDEQMSEFIAQTKEALEQKMESHIEKREAYLTDVKAKLKDH
;
A
#
# COMPACT_ATOMS: atom_id res chain seq x y z
N GLN A 1 51.04 16.39 15.60
CA GLN A 1 50.58 15.08 16.13
C GLN A 1 49.07 15.14 16.33
N GLY A 2 48.30 14.59 15.38
CA GLY A 2 46.84 14.63 15.40
C GLY A 2 46.26 13.47 16.20
N ARG A 3 45.38 13.78 17.17
CA ARG A 3 44.55 12.77 17.85
C ARG A 3 43.18 12.71 17.18
N ARG A 4 42.99 11.67 16.36
CA ARG A 4 41.70 11.27 15.78
C ARG A 4 40.74 10.90 16.91
N ARG A 5 39.71 11.71 17.16
CA ARG A 5 38.51 11.28 17.90
C ARG A 5 37.56 10.61 16.91
N ARG A 6 37.61 9.28 16.82
CA ARG A 6 36.50 8.48 16.28
C ARG A 6 35.35 8.59 17.29
N ARG A 7 34.33 9.41 17.00
CA ARG A 7 33.00 9.19 17.58
C ARG A 7 32.34 8.11 16.74
N GLN A 8 32.18 6.93 17.33
CA GLN A 8 31.21 5.94 16.86
C GLN A 8 29.83 6.58 16.98
N CYS A 9 29.14 6.76 15.86
CA CYS A 9 27.70 6.97 15.85
C CYS A 9 27.06 5.59 15.90
N GLU A 10 26.60 5.18 17.07
CA GLU A 10 25.54 4.19 17.19
C GLU A 10 24.25 4.83 16.66
N ALA A 11 23.90 4.50 15.42
CA ALA A 11 22.57 4.72 14.89
C ALA A 11 21.93 3.33 14.70
N GLY A 12 21.34 2.84 15.79
CA GLY A 12 20.54 1.61 15.79
C GLY A 12 19.34 1.75 14.86
N THR A 13 19.31 0.90 13.84
CA THR A 13 18.16 0.12 13.34
C THR A 13 16.73 0.57 13.73
N ARG A 14 16.35 1.82 13.45
CA ARG A 14 14.98 2.30 13.70
C ARG A 14 14.37 3.13 12.56
N THR A 15 14.75 2.85 11.31
CA THR A 15 14.20 3.53 10.12
C THR A 15 14.03 2.62 8.90
N MET A 16 13.52 1.39 9.10
CA MET A 16 13.13 0.49 7.99
C MET A 16 11.63 0.14 7.99
N ILE A 17 10.77 0.99 8.57
CA ILE A 17 9.31 0.76 8.58
C ILE A 17 8.50 1.97 8.07
N VAL A 18 9.12 3.14 7.87
CA VAL A 18 8.44 4.32 7.27
C VAL A 18 9.01 4.60 5.87
N GLY A 19 9.10 3.55 5.05
CA GLY A 19 9.60 3.64 3.66
C GLY A 19 8.77 2.82 2.67
N LEU A 20 7.63 2.26 3.09
CA LEU A 20 6.79 1.38 2.26
C LEU A 20 5.34 1.86 2.15
N VAL A 21 5.05 3.11 2.53
CA VAL A 21 3.70 3.72 2.41
C VAL A 21 3.80 5.14 1.84
N THR A 22 4.65 5.36 0.83
CA THR A 22 4.59 6.58 -0.01
C THR A 22 4.70 6.31 -1.51
N ASP A 23 4.86 5.06 -1.95
CA ASP A 23 4.98 4.71 -3.37
C ASP A 23 3.72 4.06 -3.94
N SER A 24 2.56 4.63 -3.65
CA SER A 24 1.31 4.14 -4.24
C SER A 24 0.35 5.27 -4.55
N PHE A 25 0.15 5.47 -5.86
CA PHE A 25 -0.90 6.25 -6.53
C PHE A 25 -0.78 7.77 -6.50
N LEU A 26 -0.01 8.34 -7.43
CA LEU A 26 -0.34 9.61 -8.10
C LEU A 26 0.53 9.81 -9.36
N THR A 27 0.24 9.04 -10.42
CA THR A 27 0.69 9.41 -11.77
C THR A 27 -0.17 10.56 -12.28
N CYS A 28 0.27 11.81 -12.06
CA CYS A 28 -0.37 12.98 -12.69
C CYS A 28 -0.16 12.91 -14.21
N PHE A 29 -1.26 12.73 -14.94
CA PHE A 29 -1.32 12.73 -16.41
C PHE A 29 -1.41 14.15 -16.99
N CYS A 30 -0.85 15.13 -16.27
CA CYS A 30 -0.98 16.54 -16.56
C CYS A 30 0.33 17.08 -17.17
N ARG A 31 0.28 17.57 -18.42
CA ARG A 31 1.43 18.14 -19.16
C ARG A 31 2.02 19.42 -18.52
N SER A 32 1.52 19.85 -17.36
CA SER A 32 1.94 21.07 -16.65
C SER A 32 2.66 20.83 -15.32
N CYS A 33 2.73 19.60 -14.81
CA CYS A 33 3.52 19.30 -13.60
C CYS A 33 4.98 19.03 -14.00
N LYS A 34 5.74 20.10 -14.23
CA LYS A 34 7.19 20.06 -14.36
C LYS A 34 7.79 20.41 -12.99
N ALA A 35 7.88 19.44 -12.09
CA ALA A 35 8.71 19.60 -10.90
C ALA A 35 10.19 19.52 -11.32
N PRO A 36 11.08 20.39 -10.79
CA PRO A 36 12.45 20.48 -11.25
C PRO A 36 13.28 19.37 -10.60
N TYR A 37 13.58 18.32 -11.36
CA TYR A 37 14.72 17.48 -11.04
C TYR A 37 16.00 18.18 -11.53
N ALA A 38 16.97 18.27 -10.62
CA ALA A 38 18.28 18.88 -10.81
C ALA A 38 19.10 18.20 -11.95
N PRO A 39 20.20 18.81 -12.40
CA PRO A 39 20.51 18.97 -13.82
C PRO A 39 21.21 17.76 -14.42
N VAL A 40 20.72 17.32 -15.58
CA VAL A 40 21.54 16.55 -16.52
C VAL A 40 22.33 17.54 -17.39
N ALA A 41 23.65 17.44 -17.31
CA ALA A 41 24.56 18.18 -18.16
C ALA A 41 24.31 17.84 -19.64
N GLY A 42 24.24 18.85 -20.51
CA GLY A 42 24.53 18.63 -21.93
C GLY A 42 23.56 19.17 -22.98
N PHE A 43 22.60 20.05 -22.69
CA PHE A 43 21.82 20.71 -23.76
C PHE A 43 21.73 22.23 -23.57
N PRO A 44 22.10 23.04 -24.58
CA PRO A 44 22.01 24.49 -24.50
C PRO A 44 20.56 24.96 -24.50
N PRO A 45 20.22 26.07 -23.82
CA PRO A 45 18.84 26.52 -23.70
C PRO A 45 18.31 27.04 -25.05
N ALA A 46 17.05 26.68 -25.31
CA ALA A 46 16.29 27.09 -26.49
C ALA A 46 16.25 28.61 -26.60
N ALA A 47 16.89 29.14 -27.64
CA ALA A 47 16.71 30.51 -28.08
C ALA A 47 15.23 30.74 -28.40
N ALA A 48 14.68 31.82 -27.86
CA ALA A 48 13.36 32.34 -28.15
C ALA A 48 13.17 32.45 -29.68
N GLN A 49 12.35 31.57 -30.26
CA GLN A 49 11.96 31.67 -31.66
C GLN A 49 10.90 32.76 -31.80
N ARG A 50 11.36 34.01 -31.84
CA ARG A 50 10.60 35.15 -32.32
C ARG A 50 10.35 34.93 -33.81
N TRP A 51 9.10 34.73 -34.22
CA TRP A 51 8.74 34.65 -35.63
C TRP A 51 9.01 36.01 -36.33
N PRO A 52 9.64 36.03 -37.51
CA PRO A 52 9.83 37.27 -38.27
C PRO A 52 8.50 37.67 -38.95
N PRO A 53 8.22 38.98 -39.12
CA PRO A 53 7.02 39.42 -39.83
C PRO A 53 7.15 39.13 -41.32
N THR A 54 6.19 38.38 -41.87
CA THR A 54 6.12 38.07 -43.30
C THR A 54 5.80 39.32 -44.11
N LYS A 55 6.73 39.72 -44.99
CA LYS A 55 6.50 40.74 -46.02
C LYS A 55 5.42 40.26 -47.00
N LYS A 56 4.46 41.15 -47.31
CA LYS A 56 3.44 40.94 -48.35
C LYS A 56 4.14 40.90 -49.72
N SER A 57 4.12 39.75 -50.38
CA SER A 57 4.54 39.63 -51.78
C SER A 57 3.32 39.44 -52.67
N THR A 58 3.19 40.35 -53.62
CA THR A 58 2.25 40.38 -54.72
C THR A 58 2.57 39.29 -55.75
N LYS A 59 1.51 38.56 -56.14
CA LYS A 59 1.26 37.99 -57.48
C LYS A 59 2.30 36.99 -58.03
N ASN A 60 2.00 35.70 -57.90
CA ASN A 60 1.88 34.76 -59.03
C ASN A 60 1.29 33.42 -58.55
N LYS A 61 0.10 33.06 -59.05
CA LYS A 61 -0.52 31.75 -58.83
C LYS A 61 0.19 30.71 -59.73
N PRO A 62 0.78 29.63 -59.19
CA PRO A 62 1.14 28.49 -60.02
C PRO A 62 -0.14 27.81 -60.50
N ARG A 63 -0.33 27.78 -61.82
CA ARG A 63 -1.44 27.09 -62.48
C ARG A 63 -1.21 25.59 -62.37
N THR A 64 -1.83 24.95 -61.38
CA THR A 64 -1.87 23.48 -61.28
C THR A 64 -2.74 22.94 -62.42
N LYS A 65 -2.18 22.07 -63.26
CA LYS A 65 -2.93 21.35 -64.29
C LYS A 65 -3.85 20.36 -63.58
N GLN A 66 -5.16 20.58 -63.64
CA GLN A 66 -6.13 19.62 -63.11
C GLN A 66 -6.21 18.38 -64.02
N PRO A 67 -6.18 17.15 -63.48
CA PRO A 67 -6.38 15.95 -64.28
C PRO A 67 -7.80 15.92 -64.87
N LYS A 68 -7.89 15.81 -66.20
CA LYS A 68 -9.14 15.66 -66.94
C LYS A 68 -9.63 14.22 -66.85
N LYS A 69 -10.36 13.90 -65.77
CA LYS A 69 -11.41 12.87 -65.62
C LYS A 69 -11.59 12.59 -64.14
N VAL A 70 -12.39 13.42 -63.49
CA VAL A 70 -12.96 13.10 -62.17
C VAL A 70 -14.32 12.47 -62.46
N LYS A 71 -14.52 11.22 -62.07
CA LYS A 71 -15.86 10.64 -62.04
C LYS A 71 -16.63 11.44 -60.98
N PHE A 72 -17.62 12.22 -61.38
CA PHE A 72 -18.51 12.92 -60.45
C PHE A 72 -19.33 11.87 -59.72
N VAL A 73 -18.83 11.42 -58.57
CA VAL A 73 -19.68 10.75 -57.59
C VAL A 73 -20.49 11.87 -56.92
N ALA A 74 -21.80 11.73 -56.86
CA ALA A 74 -22.68 12.75 -56.30
C ALA A 74 -22.38 12.90 -54.79
N THR A 75 -21.56 13.88 -54.43
CA THR A 75 -21.26 14.19 -53.04
C THR A 75 -22.43 14.93 -52.41
N GLU A 76 -23.11 14.30 -51.45
CA GLU A 76 -24.22 14.90 -50.71
C GLU A 76 -23.73 15.47 -49.37
N ILE A 77 -24.14 16.68 -49.02
CA ILE A 77 -23.85 17.29 -47.72
C ILE A 77 -25.10 17.17 -46.84
N ARG A 78 -24.98 16.49 -45.69
CA ARG A 78 -26.05 16.33 -44.69
C ARG A 78 -25.66 16.96 -43.36
N CYS A 79 -26.64 17.11 -42.45
CA CYS A 79 -26.43 17.54 -41.07
C CYS A 79 -25.66 18.87 -40.91
N LYS A 80 -25.99 19.87 -41.74
CA LYS A 80 -25.36 21.20 -41.65
C LYS A 80 -25.89 21.94 -40.42
N GLU A 81 -25.00 22.22 -39.47
CA GLU A 81 -25.30 23.05 -38.30
C GLU A 81 -24.33 24.23 -38.26
N GLU A 82 -24.90 25.43 -38.20
CA GLU A 82 -24.15 26.68 -38.15
C GLU A 82 -24.29 27.26 -36.74
N SER A 83 -23.16 27.56 -36.11
CA SER A 83 -23.10 28.26 -34.84
C SER A 83 -22.24 29.51 -34.98
N LYS A 84 -22.33 30.44 -34.02
CA LYS A 84 -21.48 31.64 -34.00
C LYS A 84 -19.97 31.31 -34.01
N GLY A 85 -19.59 30.08 -33.63
CA GLY A 85 -18.21 29.59 -33.62
C GLY A 85 -17.78 28.82 -34.87
N GLY A 86 -18.66 28.60 -35.85
CA GLY A 86 -18.34 27.90 -37.10
C GLY A 86 -19.45 26.96 -37.58
N LEU A 87 -19.16 26.27 -38.68
CA LEU A 87 -20.06 25.31 -39.33
C LEU A 87 -19.55 23.87 -39.19
N LYS A 88 -20.47 22.94 -38.89
CA LYS A 88 -20.25 21.49 -39.03
C LYS A 88 -21.21 20.93 -40.07
N PHE A 89 -20.74 19.99 -40.89
CA PHE A 89 -21.56 19.26 -41.85
C PHE A 89 -20.91 17.91 -42.17
N ASP A 90 -21.74 16.94 -42.54
CA ASP A 90 -21.30 15.61 -42.95
C ASP A 90 -21.21 15.56 -44.48
N VAL A 91 -20.08 15.11 -45.01
CA VAL A 91 -19.85 14.95 -46.46
C VAL A 91 -19.93 13.48 -46.80
N ILE A 92 -21.00 13.10 -47.51
CA ILE A 92 -21.22 11.73 -47.97
C ILE A 92 -20.73 11.64 -49.41
N ILE A 93 -19.61 10.96 -49.63
CA ILE A 93 -19.01 10.77 -50.95
C ILE A 93 -19.67 9.61 -51.72
N ALA A 94 -20.21 8.63 -50.99
CA ALA A 94 -21.00 7.52 -51.53
C ALA A 94 -21.91 6.95 -50.44
N ASP A 95 -23.07 6.42 -50.82
CA ASP A 95 -23.93 5.69 -49.90
C ASP A 95 -23.22 4.41 -49.42
N PRO A 96 -23.43 4.00 -48.15
CA PRO A 96 -22.80 2.80 -47.62
C PRO A 96 -23.29 1.57 -48.39
N ALA A 97 -22.36 0.84 -49.03
CA ALA A 97 -22.67 -0.34 -49.85
C ALA A 97 -23.23 -1.54 -49.06
N THR A 98 -23.21 -1.48 -47.73
CA THR A 98 -23.65 -2.58 -46.85
C THR A 98 -24.43 -2.02 -45.68
N SER A 99 -25.51 -2.71 -45.28
CA SER A 99 -26.26 -2.37 -44.07
C SER A 99 -25.34 -2.31 -42.85
N PRO A 100 -25.53 -1.37 -41.91
CA PRO A 100 -24.69 -1.28 -40.72
C PRO A 100 -24.64 -2.63 -39.99
N PRO A 101 -23.46 -3.06 -39.51
CA PRO A 101 -23.36 -4.32 -38.76
C PRO A 101 -24.29 -4.26 -37.55
N LYS A 102 -25.13 -5.29 -37.37
CA LYS A 102 -25.93 -5.47 -36.15
C LYS A 102 -24.94 -5.57 -34.99
N ARG A 103 -24.80 -4.50 -34.21
CA ARG A 103 -24.07 -4.57 -32.93
C ARG A 103 -24.68 -5.72 -32.12
N PRO A 104 -23.86 -6.61 -31.52
CA PRO A 104 -24.39 -7.58 -30.60
C PRO A 104 -25.19 -6.80 -29.54
N SER A 105 -26.37 -7.30 -29.18
CA SER A 105 -27.14 -6.71 -28.09
C SER A 105 -26.22 -6.68 -26.88
N SER A 106 -25.77 -5.49 -26.48
CA SER A 106 -25.21 -5.30 -25.16
C SER A 106 -26.26 -5.81 -24.17
N PRO A 107 -25.88 -6.55 -23.12
CA PRO A 107 -26.79 -6.83 -22.04
C PRO A 107 -27.43 -5.51 -21.64
N LYS A 108 -28.76 -5.41 -21.69
CA LYS A 108 -29.44 -4.25 -21.15
C LYS A 108 -29.05 -4.20 -19.68
N ASP A 109 -28.42 -3.11 -19.27
CA ASP A 109 -28.12 -2.88 -17.86
C ASP A 109 -29.44 -3.09 -17.12
N LYS A 110 -29.47 -4.10 -16.25
CA LYS A 110 -30.58 -4.24 -15.32
C LYS A 110 -30.46 -3.02 -14.42
N ASP A 111 -31.50 -2.17 -14.40
CA ASP A 111 -31.54 -1.02 -13.52
C ASP A 111 -31.45 -1.53 -12.08
N LEU A 112 -30.25 -1.45 -11.50
CA LEU A 112 -30.02 -1.87 -10.12
C LEU A 112 -30.90 -0.98 -9.24
N THR A 113 -31.79 -1.60 -8.45
CA THR A 113 -32.59 -0.86 -7.49
C THR A 113 -31.68 -0.30 -6.39
N ALA A 114 -32.11 0.78 -5.74
CA ALA A 114 -31.34 1.37 -4.64
C ALA A 114 -31.03 0.33 -3.53
N GLU A 115 -31.98 -0.56 -3.25
CA GLU A 115 -31.84 -1.64 -2.27
C GLU A 115 -30.72 -2.63 -2.63
N GLU A 116 -30.62 -3.06 -3.89
CA GLU A 116 -29.55 -3.95 -4.35
C GLU A 116 -28.16 -3.30 -4.27
N ILE A 117 -28.08 -1.98 -4.44
CA ILE A 117 -26.83 -1.22 -4.30
C ILE A 117 -26.42 -1.17 -2.83
N GLU A 118 -27.35 -0.85 -1.93
CA GLU A 118 -27.10 -0.83 -0.49
C GLU A 118 -26.69 -2.20 0.05
N GLU A 119 -27.34 -3.27 -0.40
CA GLU A 119 -26.99 -4.63 0.01
C GLU A 119 -25.56 -4.99 -0.41
N LYS A 120 -25.15 -4.64 -1.64
CA LYS A 120 -23.77 -4.87 -2.10
C LYS A 120 -22.75 -4.05 -1.30
N LEU A 121 -23.09 -2.83 -0.89
CA LEU A 121 -22.24 -2.00 -0.04
C LEU A 121 -22.12 -2.61 1.38
N LYS A 122 -23.24 -3.04 1.98
CA LYS A 122 -23.26 -3.72 3.28
C LYS A 122 -22.45 -5.02 3.24
N ALA A 123 -22.61 -5.84 2.21
CA ALA A 123 -21.84 -7.07 2.04
C ALA A 123 -20.32 -6.81 1.85
N ALA A 124 -19.93 -5.66 1.28
CA ALA A 124 -18.53 -5.26 1.23
C ALA A 124 -18.01 -4.82 2.61
N GLU A 125 -18.82 -4.09 3.37
CA GLU A 125 -18.49 -3.68 4.74
C GLU A 125 -18.37 -4.86 5.70
N GLU A 126 -19.30 -5.82 5.66
CA GLU A 126 -19.25 -7.04 6.48
C GLU A 126 -18.00 -7.86 6.18
N ARG A 127 -17.58 -7.95 4.91
CA ARG A 127 -16.32 -8.59 4.55
C ARG A 127 -15.13 -7.87 5.18
N ARG A 128 -15.09 -6.54 5.14
CA ARG A 128 -14.05 -5.73 5.79
C ARG A 128 -14.03 -6.01 7.30
N LEU A 129 -15.18 -5.95 7.95
CA LEU A 129 -15.33 -6.15 9.39
C LEU A 129 -14.92 -7.57 9.80
N SER A 130 -15.28 -8.59 9.01
CA SER A 130 -14.93 -9.98 9.27
C SER A 130 -13.42 -10.24 9.19
N LEU A 131 -12.72 -9.58 8.26
CA LEU A 131 -11.27 -9.68 8.13
C LEU A 131 -10.58 -8.98 9.30
N GLU A 132 -11.10 -7.84 9.74
CA GLU A 132 -10.61 -7.13 10.91
C GLU A 132 -10.82 -7.93 12.19
N ALA A 133 -12.02 -8.48 12.41
CA ALA A 133 -12.32 -9.35 13.54
C ALA A 133 -11.39 -10.57 13.59
N LYS A 134 -11.12 -11.21 12.44
CA LYS A 134 -10.15 -12.33 12.35
C LYS A 134 -8.74 -11.90 12.75
N LYS A 135 -8.28 -10.72 12.31
CA LYS A 135 -6.98 -10.18 12.71
C LYS A 135 -6.94 -9.91 14.23
N MET A 136 -7.99 -9.29 14.77
CA MET A 136 -8.09 -9.01 16.19
C MET A 136 -8.10 -10.29 17.03
N ALA A 137 -8.84 -11.32 16.61
CA ALA A 137 -8.87 -12.62 17.26
C ALA A 137 -7.48 -13.30 17.25
N GLN A 138 -6.75 -13.22 16.14
CA GLN A 138 -5.38 -13.75 16.05
C GLN A 138 -4.41 -13.01 16.98
N ILE A 139 -4.54 -11.68 17.10
CA ILE A 139 -3.72 -10.88 18.01
C ILE A 139 -4.05 -11.24 19.46
N ALA A 140 -5.34 -11.29 19.82
CA ALA A 140 -5.79 -11.67 21.16
C ALA A 140 -5.30 -13.06 21.56
N ALA A 141 -5.38 -14.04 20.65
CA ALA A 141 -4.88 -15.39 20.89
C ALA A 141 -3.35 -15.42 21.14
N LYS A 142 -2.57 -14.57 20.45
CA LYS A 142 -1.12 -14.47 20.70
C LYS A 142 -0.83 -13.82 22.04
N LEU A 143 -1.56 -12.77 22.41
CA LEU A 143 -1.41 -12.09 23.70
C LEU A 143 -1.75 -13.03 24.86
N SER A 144 -2.86 -13.77 24.77
CA SER A 144 -3.25 -14.76 25.77
C SER A 144 -2.19 -15.84 25.97
N LYS A 145 -1.57 -16.34 24.88
CA LYS A 145 -0.47 -17.31 24.99
C LYS A 145 0.78 -16.73 25.66
N ILE A 146 1.09 -15.46 25.42
CA ILE A 146 2.23 -14.78 26.06
C ILE A 146 1.97 -14.61 27.55
N GLU A 147 0.76 -14.21 27.92
CA GLU A 147 0.33 -14.05 29.31
C GLU A 147 0.36 -15.38 30.06
N GLU A 148 -0.21 -16.45 29.48
CA GLU A 148 -0.18 -17.81 30.05
C GLU A 148 1.25 -18.31 30.22
N ALA A 149 2.12 -18.11 29.22
CA ALA A 149 3.53 -18.48 29.33
C ALA A 149 4.29 -17.68 30.40
N SER A 150 3.94 -16.41 30.63
CA SER A 150 4.51 -15.61 31.72
C SER A 150 4.05 -16.14 33.06
N LYS A 151 2.73 -16.35 33.22
CA LYS A 151 2.14 -16.87 34.45
C LYS A 151 2.74 -18.23 34.83
N ASN A 152 2.85 -19.15 33.88
CA ASN A 152 3.45 -20.47 34.14
C ASN A 152 4.93 -20.38 34.56
N LYS A 153 5.69 -19.40 34.06
CA LYS A 153 7.07 -19.19 34.50
C LYS A 153 7.13 -18.67 35.94
N ASP A 154 6.26 -17.73 36.28
CA ASP A 154 6.20 -17.17 37.62
C ASP A 154 5.74 -18.23 38.64
N GLU A 155 4.77 -19.07 38.27
CA GLU A 155 4.32 -20.22 39.06
C GLU A 155 5.47 -21.21 39.29
N GLN A 156 6.14 -21.67 38.23
CA GLN A 156 7.28 -22.58 38.36
C GLN A 156 8.43 -21.99 39.19
N MET A 157 8.69 -20.69 39.05
CA MET A 157 9.70 -20.00 39.87
C MET A 157 9.29 -19.99 41.35
N SER A 158 8.03 -19.69 41.63
CA SER A 158 7.51 -19.67 43.01
C SER A 158 7.54 -21.06 43.65
N GLU A 159 7.17 -22.10 42.89
CA GLU A 159 7.21 -23.50 43.32
C GLU A 159 8.65 -23.95 43.59
N PHE A 160 9.59 -23.61 42.71
CA PHE A 160 11.00 -23.92 42.90
C PHE A 160 11.55 -23.27 44.18
N ILE A 161 11.23 -22.00 44.41
CA ILE A 161 11.64 -21.29 45.64
C ILE A 161 11.03 -21.95 46.87
N ALA A 162 9.73 -22.26 46.84
CA ALA A 162 9.03 -22.90 47.95
C ALA A 162 9.61 -24.28 48.27
N GLN A 163 9.76 -25.15 47.27
CA GLN A 163 10.34 -26.49 47.44
C GLN A 163 11.78 -26.44 47.93
N THR A 164 12.60 -25.52 47.40
CA THR A 164 13.99 -25.37 47.84
C THR A 164 14.06 -24.91 49.30
N LYS A 165 13.18 -23.99 49.69
CA LYS A 165 13.08 -23.51 51.07
C LYS A 165 12.63 -24.62 52.02
N GLU A 166 11.55 -25.33 51.69
CA GLU A 166 11.02 -26.43 52.50
C GLU A 166 12.05 -27.56 52.64
N ALA A 167 12.74 -27.94 51.56
CA ALA A 167 13.79 -28.95 51.60
C ALA A 167 14.98 -28.53 52.48
N LEU A 168 15.30 -27.23 52.54
CA LEU A 168 16.34 -26.71 53.43
C LEU A 168 15.88 -26.77 54.89
N GLU A 169 14.66 -26.31 55.17
CA GLU A 169 14.06 -26.33 56.52
C GLU A 169 13.98 -27.77 57.05
N GLN A 170 13.51 -28.72 56.23
CA GLN A 170 13.45 -30.14 56.60
C GLN A 170 14.83 -30.73 56.91
N LYS A 171 15.87 -30.36 56.16
CA LYS A 171 17.26 -30.81 56.43
C LYS A 171 17.80 -30.25 57.74
N MET A 172 17.46 -29.00 58.07
CA MET A 172 17.86 -28.37 59.32
C MET A 172 17.15 -29.01 60.51
N GLU A 173 15.84 -29.23 60.41
CA GLU A 173 15.05 -29.92 61.44
C GLU A 173 15.61 -31.32 61.70
N SER A 174 15.80 -32.10 60.63
CA SER A 174 16.36 -33.46 60.73
C SER A 174 17.76 -33.48 61.38
N HIS A 175 18.56 -32.44 61.18
CA HIS A 175 19.88 -32.34 61.79
C HIS A 175 19.78 -32.00 63.28
N ILE A 176 18.85 -31.12 63.66
CA ILE A 176 18.57 -30.76 65.06
C ILE A 176 18.05 -31.99 65.80
N GLU A 177 17.04 -32.70 65.28
CA GLU A 177 16.48 -33.92 65.87
C GLU A 177 17.56 -34.99 66.11
N LYS A 178 18.42 -35.25 65.12
CA LYS A 178 19.54 -36.20 65.26
C LYS A 178 20.54 -35.77 66.33
N ARG A 179 20.85 -34.47 66.39
CA ARG A 179 21.76 -33.92 67.40
C ARG A 179 21.16 -34.05 68.80
N GLU A 180 19.88 -33.75 68.96
CA GLU A 180 19.18 -33.88 70.24
C GLU A 180 19.08 -35.33 70.68
N ALA A 181 18.72 -36.25 69.77
CA ALA A 181 18.69 -37.69 70.04
C ALA A 181 20.06 -38.24 70.49
N TYR A 182 21.15 -37.78 69.87
CA TYR A 182 22.50 -38.14 70.31
C TYR A 182 22.82 -37.61 71.70
N LEU A 183 22.51 -36.34 71.97
CA LEU A 183 22.75 -35.73 73.28
C LEU A 183 21.91 -36.37 74.39
N THR A 184 20.67 -36.78 74.10
CA THR A 184 19.82 -37.48 75.07
C THR A 184 20.34 -38.89 75.34
N ASP A 185 20.78 -39.63 74.33
CA ASP A 185 21.42 -40.95 74.50
C ASP A 185 22.70 -40.86 75.35
N VAL A 186 23.58 -39.90 75.07
CA VAL A 186 24.79 -39.67 75.88
C VAL A 186 24.44 -39.30 77.33
N LYS A 187 23.43 -38.44 77.53
CA LYS A 187 22.98 -38.08 78.89
C LYS A 187 22.35 -39.24 79.64
N ALA A 188 21.64 -40.13 78.96
CA ALA A 188 21.05 -41.32 79.56
C ALA A 188 22.14 -42.28 80.05
N LYS A 189 23.11 -42.59 79.17
CA LYS A 189 24.26 -43.44 79.50
C LYS A 189 25.10 -42.92 80.69
N LEU A 190 25.20 -41.60 80.86
CA LEU A 190 25.88 -41.00 82.00
C LEU A 190 25.10 -41.05 83.31
N LYS A 191 23.77 -41.19 83.28
CA LYS A 191 22.94 -41.31 84.49
C LYS A 191 22.85 -42.74 85.03
N ASP A 192 23.06 -43.73 84.15
CA ASP A 192 23.02 -45.15 84.50
C ASP A 192 24.33 -45.66 85.13
N HIS A 193 25.36 -44.81 85.20
CA HIS A 193 26.66 -45.06 85.85
C HIS A 193 26.80 -44.30 87.17
#